data_AF-A0A0G4MR28-F1
#
_entry.id   AF-A0A0G4MR28-F1
#
_cell.length_a   1.000
_cell.length_b   1.000
_cell.length_c   1.000
_cell.angle_alpha   90.00
_cell.angle_beta   90.00
_cell.angle_gamma   90.00
#
_symmetry.space_group_name_H-M   'P 1'
#
loop_
_entity.id
_entity.type
_entity.pdbx_description
1 polymer ?
#
loop_
_entity_poly.entity_id
_entity_poly.type
_entity_poly.pdbx_seq_one_letter_code
_entity_poly.pdbx_strand_id
1 'polypeptide(L)'
;MELQPSPSSPPETQLSFRAYNQLTLTRNPIALSDIVKHFNNNGIPCVAWGGSALDHYGIRGSSTTIPGHHIVVPDDVAEEAKEVLLTHPFLRPCPPEDDGGCPDGGYQDKNPTLLAHRHYGRGPYTLMMSRQSDVLWALPPIPREFAKPRGLTLPDEYIFTYDKSALPAPVHSSSGGWQSQEIHPVIIPRFHCYVESVMRVLARHMGFQSSSHAALAFELSAHALDLGRNDAKLMNPVFYDLWVKAYRIEGRDLLPLYHELTVALGEVWDLNRPDF
;
A
#
# COMPACT_ATOMS: atom_id res chain seq x y z
N MET A 1 -26.74 24.06 46.15
CA MET A 1 -26.67 22.88 45.26
C MET A 1 -25.94 23.36 44.02
N GLU A 2 -24.61 23.30 44.05
CA GLU A 2 -23.76 23.79 42.95
C GLU A 2 -23.71 22.72 41.86
N LEU A 3 -24.13 23.10 40.65
CA LEU A 3 -24.04 22.27 39.46
C LEU A 3 -22.59 22.23 38.99
N GLN A 4 -21.98 21.04 39.02
CA GLN A 4 -20.68 20.83 38.38
C GLN A 4 -20.79 21.01 36.87
N PRO A 5 -19.85 21.72 36.21
CA PRO A 5 -19.80 21.80 34.77
C PRO A 5 -19.37 20.45 34.17
N SER A 6 -20.08 20.02 33.13
CA SER A 6 -19.75 18.83 32.34
C SER A 6 -18.34 18.94 31.76
N PRO A 7 -17.58 17.82 31.68
CA PRO A 7 -16.24 17.84 31.12
C PRO A 7 -16.32 18.18 29.63
N SER A 8 -15.59 19.20 29.22
CA SER A 8 -15.41 19.58 27.83
C SER A 8 -14.73 18.44 27.07
N SER A 9 -15.35 18.01 25.96
CA SER A 9 -14.74 17.12 24.98
C SER A 9 -13.35 17.64 24.58
N PRO A 10 -12.35 16.77 24.39
CA PRO A 10 -11.03 17.21 23.94
C PRO A 10 -11.14 17.85 22.55
N PRO A 11 -10.37 18.92 22.26
CA PRO A 11 -10.41 19.57 20.97
C PRO A 11 -9.92 18.59 19.90
N GLU A 12 -10.76 18.32 18.89
CA GLU A 12 -10.30 17.72 17.64
C GLU A 12 -9.32 18.70 16.99
N THR A 13 -8.03 18.39 17.08
CA THR A 13 -6.97 19.21 16.51
C THR A 13 -7.03 19.11 14.98
N GLN A 14 -7.78 20.01 14.34
CA GLN A 14 -7.67 20.20 12.89
C GLN A 14 -6.27 20.75 12.57
N LEU A 15 -5.43 19.92 11.95
CA LEU A 15 -4.10 20.31 11.49
C LEU A 15 -4.22 21.40 10.41
N SER A 16 -3.53 22.52 10.60
CA SER A 16 -3.47 23.56 9.57
C SER A 16 -2.79 23.05 8.29
N PHE A 17 -3.19 23.55 7.12
CA PHE A 17 -2.60 23.18 5.82
C PHE A 17 -1.06 23.31 5.78
N ARG A 18 -0.50 24.29 6.51
CA ARG A 18 0.96 24.51 6.60
C ARG A 18 1.64 23.46 7.49
N ALA A 19 0.99 23.05 8.59
CA ALA A 19 1.47 21.96 9.44
C ALA A 19 1.34 20.60 8.71
N TYR A 20 0.26 20.40 7.95
CA TYR A 20 0.06 19.24 7.09
C TYR A 20 1.17 19.14 6.03
N ASN A 21 1.49 20.24 5.34
CA ASN A 21 2.58 20.26 4.36
C ASN A 21 3.97 20.01 4.96
N GLN A 22 4.24 20.48 6.18
CA GLN A 22 5.49 20.16 6.90
C GLN A 22 5.52 18.70 7.36
N LEU A 23 4.38 18.12 7.71
CA LEU A 23 4.25 16.71 8.06
C LEU A 23 4.38 15.80 6.83
N THR A 24 3.94 16.22 5.64
CA THR A 24 4.07 15.47 4.38
C THR A 24 5.46 15.50 3.74
N LEU A 25 6.39 16.32 4.24
CA LEU A 25 7.76 16.38 3.70
C LEU A 25 8.60 15.14 4.04
N THR A 26 8.07 14.25 4.87
CA THR A 26 8.52 12.86 5.00
C THR A 26 7.31 11.95 4.81
N ARG A 27 7.53 10.75 4.30
CA ARG A 27 6.56 9.65 4.17
C ARG A 27 5.91 9.37 5.54
N ASN A 28 4.87 10.13 5.87
CA ASN A 28 4.42 10.29 7.24
C ASN A 28 3.23 9.36 7.51
N PRO A 29 3.33 8.47 8.51
CA PRO A 29 2.23 7.59 8.90
C PRO A 29 0.92 8.35 9.20
N ILE A 30 1.01 9.62 9.61
CA ILE A 30 -0.13 10.49 9.91
C ILE A 30 -0.94 10.83 8.65
N ALA A 31 -0.29 11.08 7.51
CA ALA A 31 -0.99 11.49 6.28
C ALA A 31 -1.83 10.34 5.70
N LEU A 32 -1.27 9.12 5.66
CA LEU A 32 -2.00 7.93 5.27
C LEU A 32 -3.15 7.63 6.26
N SER A 33 -2.86 7.71 7.55
CA SER A 33 -3.86 7.47 8.60
C SER A 33 -5.06 8.41 8.51
N ASP A 34 -4.83 9.69 8.18
CA ASP A 34 -5.88 10.70 7.95
C ASP A 34 -6.79 10.33 6.77
N ILE A 35 -6.22 9.87 5.66
CA ILE A 35 -7.00 9.39 4.50
C ILE A 35 -7.79 8.13 4.82
N VAL A 36 -7.15 7.17 5.48
CA VAL A 36 -7.84 5.93 5.90
C VAL A 36 -8.97 6.27 6.88
N LYS A 37 -8.77 7.24 7.78
CA LYS A 37 -9.83 7.74 8.66
C LYS A 37 -10.97 8.37 7.86
N HIS A 38 -10.67 9.17 6.84
CA HIS A 38 -11.67 9.78 5.97
C HIS A 38 -12.50 8.72 5.22
N PHE A 39 -11.86 7.69 4.67
CA PHE A 39 -12.55 6.57 4.01
C PHE A 39 -13.44 5.80 4.99
N ASN A 40 -12.89 5.44 6.14
CA ASN A 40 -13.59 4.69 7.19
C ASN A 40 -14.82 5.45 7.73
N ASN A 41 -14.71 6.78 7.89
CA ASN A 41 -15.82 7.63 8.30
C ASN A 41 -16.97 7.66 7.27
N ASN A 42 -16.67 7.38 6.00
CA ASN A 42 -17.64 7.23 4.93
C ASN A 42 -18.00 5.76 4.65
N GLY A 43 -17.60 4.83 5.54
CA GLY A 43 -17.93 3.41 5.39
C GLY A 43 -17.15 2.66 4.31
N ILE A 44 -16.09 3.26 3.76
CA ILE A 44 -15.25 2.65 2.72
C ILE A 44 -14.09 1.90 3.39
N PRO A 45 -14.05 0.56 3.34
CA PRO A 45 -12.88 -0.18 3.80
C PRO A 45 -11.72 0.02 2.82
N CYS A 46 -10.49 0.08 3.34
CA CYS A 46 -9.30 0.11 2.51
C CYS A 46 -8.11 -0.54 3.19
N VAL A 47 -7.16 -0.99 2.37
CA VAL A 47 -5.89 -1.57 2.78
C VAL A 47 -4.77 -0.75 2.16
N ALA A 48 -3.75 -0.39 2.94
CA ALA A 48 -2.58 0.29 2.43
C ALA A 48 -1.66 -0.67 1.66
N TRP A 49 -1.11 -0.16 0.57
CA TRP A 49 -0.31 -0.88 -0.41
C TRP A 49 0.90 -0.04 -0.86
N GLY A 50 1.70 -0.57 -1.78
CA GLY A 50 2.83 0.13 -2.39
C GLY A 50 3.89 0.59 -1.38
N GLY A 51 4.59 1.68 -1.70
CA GLY A 51 5.67 2.23 -0.88
C GLY A 51 5.27 2.47 0.58
N SER A 52 4.03 2.89 0.82
CA SER A 52 3.55 3.14 2.18
C SER A 52 3.40 1.89 3.05
N ALA A 53 3.07 0.73 2.47
CA ALA A 53 3.08 -0.53 3.22
C ALA A 53 4.50 -1.02 3.48
N LEU A 54 5.42 -0.81 2.53
CA LEU A 54 6.83 -1.20 2.63
C LEU A 54 7.59 -0.43 3.70
N ASP A 55 7.29 0.86 3.86
CA ASP A 55 7.87 1.67 4.92
C ASP A 55 7.61 0.99 6.29
N HIS A 56 6.40 0.46 6.53
CA HIS A 56 6.09 -0.28 7.78
C HIS A 56 6.94 -1.53 7.97
N TYR A 57 7.37 -2.16 6.88
CA TYR A 57 8.26 -3.31 6.94
C TYR A 57 9.75 -2.95 7.09
N GLY A 58 10.08 -1.66 7.14
CA GLY A 58 11.46 -1.17 7.22
C GLY A 58 12.18 -1.18 5.87
N ILE A 59 11.45 -1.38 4.77
CA ILE A 59 11.99 -1.43 3.41
C ILE A 59 11.91 -0.02 2.83
N ARG A 60 13.07 0.63 2.71
CA ARG A 60 13.15 2.01 2.19
C ARG A 60 13.46 2.01 0.72
N GLY A 61 12.54 2.58 -0.05
CA GLY A 61 12.82 3.00 -1.41
C GLY A 61 13.82 4.14 -1.50
N SER A 62 15.11 3.81 -1.54
CA SER A 62 16.11 4.61 -2.26
C SER A 62 16.16 4.23 -3.74
N SER A 63 15.70 3.01 -4.10
CA SER A 63 15.57 2.55 -5.49
C SER A 63 14.11 2.34 -5.94
N THR A 64 13.17 2.15 -4.99
CA THR A 64 11.73 2.06 -5.28
C THR A 64 11.07 3.43 -5.30
N THR A 65 11.22 4.13 -6.42
CA THR A 65 10.47 5.34 -6.80
C THR A 65 9.00 5.01 -7.05
N ILE A 66 8.27 4.55 -6.03
CA ILE A 66 6.81 4.70 -6.00
C ILE A 66 6.54 5.88 -5.07
N PRO A 67 6.62 7.12 -5.58
CA PRO A 67 6.30 8.29 -4.78
C PRO A 67 4.84 8.21 -4.33
N GLY A 68 4.60 8.52 -3.07
CA GLY A 68 3.24 8.67 -2.54
C GLY A 68 2.70 7.47 -1.76
N HIS A 69 1.47 7.64 -1.30
CA HIS A 69 0.68 6.63 -0.62
C HIS A 69 -0.13 5.83 -1.64
N HIS A 70 -0.37 4.55 -1.37
CA HIS A 70 -1.23 3.71 -2.22
C HIS A 70 -2.22 2.97 -1.34
N ILE A 71 -3.50 3.05 -1.68
CA ILE A 71 -4.58 2.30 -1.03
C ILE A 71 -5.30 1.39 -2.02
N VAL A 72 -5.84 0.29 -1.51
CA VAL A 72 -6.63 -0.68 -2.25
C VAL A 72 -8.01 -0.73 -1.62
N VAL A 73 -9.04 -0.65 -2.44
CA VAL A 73 -10.45 -0.73 -2.01
C VAL A 73 -11.12 -1.94 -2.64
N PRO A 74 -12.15 -2.53 -2.00
CA PRO A 74 -12.93 -3.58 -2.62
C PRO A 74 -13.65 -3.07 -3.87
N ASP A 75 -13.84 -3.98 -4.82
CA ASP A 75 -14.43 -3.69 -6.13
C ASP A 75 -15.86 -3.14 -6.06
N ASP A 76 -16.67 -3.64 -5.11
CA ASP A 76 -18.09 -3.26 -4.97
C ASP A 76 -18.29 -1.81 -4.48
N VAL A 77 -17.27 -1.21 -3.86
CA VAL A 77 -17.28 0.18 -3.38
C VAL A 77 -16.32 1.08 -4.13
N ALA A 78 -15.70 0.60 -5.21
CA ALA A 78 -14.65 1.33 -5.94
C ALA A 78 -15.10 2.71 -6.45
N GLU A 79 -16.29 2.80 -7.04
CA GLU A 79 -16.79 4.09 -7.56
C GLU A 79 -17.20 5.04 -6.42
N GLU A 80 -17.78 4.53 -5.33
CA GLU A 80 -18.09 5.34 -4.14
C GLU A 80 -16.79 5.87 -3.50
N ALA A 81 -15.75 5.02 -3.42
CA ALA A 81 -14.44 5.41 -2.93
C ALA A 81 -13.81 6.55 -3.74
N LYS A 82 -14.00 6.59 -5.07
CA LYS A 82 -13.57 7.71 -5.91
C LYS A 82 -14.25 9.01 -5.54
N GLU A 83 -15.55 8.98 -5.29
CA GLU A 83 -16.31 10.17 -4.88
C GLU A 83 -15.90 10.62 -3.47
N VAL A 84 -15.74 9.70 -2.53
CA VAL A 84 -15.23 10.01 -1.17
C VAL A 84 -13.84 10.64 -1.25
N LEU A 85 -12.97 10.13 -2.11
CA LEU A 85 -11.64 10.67 -2.32
C LEU A 85 -11.64 12.14 -2.77
N LEU A 86 -12.62 12.55 -3.59
CA LEU A 86 -12.78 13.94 -4.05
C LEU A 86 -13.08 14.92 -2.93
N THR A 87 -13.67 14.44 -1.84
CA THR A 87 -14.10 15.28 -0.71
C THR A 87 -12.99 15.51 0.33
N HIS A 88 -11.85 14.84 0.19
CA HIS A 88 -10.76 14.98 1.15
C HIS A 88 -10.11 16.38 1.06
N PRO A 89 -10.07 17.17 2.14
CA PRO A 89 -9.73 18.60 2.08
C PRO A 89 -8.28 18.90 1.64
N PHE A 90 -7.38 17.94 1.80
CA PHE A 90 -5.95 18.09 1.48
C PHE A 90 -5.52 17.48 0.16
N LEU A 91 -6.41 16.73 -0.50
CA LEU A 91 -6.14 16.12 -1.78
C LEU A 91 -6.60 17.02 -2.91
N ARG A 92 -5.76 17.15 -3.93
CA ARG A 92 -6.06 17.91 -5.14
C ARG A 92 -6.08 16.99 -6.36
N PRO A 93 -6.87 17.34 -7.39
CA PRO A 93 -6.77 16.70 -8.69
C PRO A 93 -5.33 16.72 -9.22
N CYS A 94 -4.99 15.69 -9.98
CA CYS A 94 -3.74 15.67 -10.75
C CYS A 94 -3.69 16.89 -11.68
N PRO A 95 -2.61 17.69 -11.68
CA PRO A 95 -2.49 18.80 -12.60
C PRO A 95 -2.47 18.29 -14.05
N PRO A 96 -3.11 18.99 -14.99
CA PRO A 96 -3.04 18.65 -16.41
C PRO A 96 -1.59 18.76 -16.93
N GLU A 97 -1.28 18.01 -17.99
CA GLU A 97 0.09 17.93 -18.55
C GLU A 97 0.67 19.30 -18.90
N ASP A 98 -0.16 20.25 -19.35
CA ASP A 98 0.23 21.58 -19.81
C ASP A 98 0.71 22.54 -18.69
N ASP A 99 0.40 22.25 -17.42
CA ASP A 99 0.78 23.07 -16.25
C ASP A 99 2.09 22.61 -15.58
N GLY A 100 2.99 22.00 -16.36
CA GLY A 100 4.25 21.43 -15.89
C GLY A 100 4.15 19.94 -15.50
N GLY A 101 2.98 19.32 -15.71
CA GLY A 101 2.71 17.89 -15.63
C GLY A 101 2.95 17.24 -14.27
N CYS A 102 2.07 16.31 -13.87
CA CYS A 102 2.51 15.29 -12.93
C CYS A 102 3.53 14.39 -13.67
N PRO A 103 4.66 13.98 -13.05
CA PRO A 103 5.53 12.95 -13.64
C PRO A 103 4.76 11.64 -13.89
N ASP A 104 3.71 11.44 -13.09
CA ASP A 104 2.73 10.37 -13.20
C ASP A 104 1.47 10.81 -13.98
N GLY A 105 1.46 12.01 -14.56
CA GLY A 105 0.38 12.56 -15.39
C GLY A 105 0.22 11.69 -16.64
N GLY A 106 -0.91 10.98 -16.71
CA GLY A 106 -1.13 9.91 -17.68
C GLY A 106 -1.08 8.49 -17.07
N TYR A 107 -0.90 8.31 -15.76
CA TYR A 107 -0.88 6.98 -15.14
C TYR A 107 -2.20 6.22 -15.23
N GLN A 108 -3.37 6.87 -15.33
CA GLN A 108 -4.61 6.11 -15.54
C GLN A 108 -4.66 5.47 -16.94
N ASP A 109 -4.19 6.19 -17.96
CA ASP A 109 -4.12 5.65 -19.34
C ASP A 109 -2.95 4.66 -19.51
N LYS A 110 -1.89 4.82 -18.70
CA LYS A 110 -0.68 3.98 -18.75
C LYS A 110 -0.64 2.88 -17.70
N ASN A 111 -1.56 2.83 -16.73
CA ASN A 111 -1.62 1.80 -15.71
C ASN A 111 -3.08 1.38 -15.47
N PRO A 112 -3.53 0.27 -16.07
CA PRO A 112 -4.92 -0.17 -15.99
C PRO A 112 -5.36 -0.54 -14.56
N THR A 113 -4.41 -0.67 -13.63
CA THR A 113 -4.68 -1.02 -12.23
C THR A 113 -5.03 0.18 -11.35
N LEU A 114 -4.91 1.41 -11.85
CA LEU A 114 -5.17 2.62 -11.07
C LEU A 114 -6.60 3.13 -11.28
N LEU A 115 -7.34 3.12 -10.18
CA LEU A 115 -8.70 3.63 -10.07
C LEU A 115 -8.71 5.16 -9.90
N ALA A 116 -7.79 5.72 -9.12
CA ALA A 116 -7.67 7.17 -8.92
C ALA A 116 -6.24 7.59 -8.56
N HIS A 117 -5.92 8.85 -8.88
CA HIS A 117 -4.65 9.51 -8.54
C HIS A 117 -4.90 10.97 -8.10
N ARG A 118 -4.30 11.34 -6.97
CA ARG A 118 -4.44 12.66 -6.33
C ARG A 118 -3.13 13.15 -5.75
N HIS A 119 -3.02 14.46 -5.53
CA HIS A 119 -1.83 15.08 -4.96
C HIS A 119 -2.10 15.66 -3.57
N TYR A 120 -1.10 15.60 -2.70
CA TYR A 120 -1.10 16.38 -1.47
C TYR A 120 -0.67 17.82 -1.77
N GLY A 121 -1.63 18.74 -1.71
CA GLY A 121 -1.35 20.16 -1.96
C GLY A 121 -0.72 20.42 -3.34
N ARG A 122 0.41 21.14 -3.38
CA ARG A 122 1.19 21.43 -4.60
C ARG A 122 2.51 20.63 -4.67
N GLY A 123 2.67 19.63 -3.80
CA GLY A 123 3.91 18.86 -3.68
C GLY A 123 4.00 17.69 -4.66
N PRO A 124 5.18 17.04 -4.74
CA PRO A 124 5.39 15.85 -5.55
C PRO A 124 4.75 14.58 -4.94
N TYR A 125 4.16 14.69 -3.74
CA TYR A 125 3.55 13.57 -3.04
C TYR A 125 2.15 13.30 -3.56
N THR A 126 1.88 12.03 -3.82
CA THR A 126 0.64 11.57 -4.45
C THR A 126 -0.05 10.51 -3.60
N LEU A 127 -1.33 10.32 -3.84
CA LEU A 127 -2.12 9.20 -3.37
C LEU A 127 -2.68 8.48 -4.59
N MET A 128 -2.36 7.19 -4.67
CA MET A 128 -2.88 6.25 -5.65
C MET A 128 -3.94 5.36 -5.02
N MET A 129 -4.94 4.99 -5.81
CA MET A 129 -5.97 4.05 -5.41
C MET A 129 -6.17 3.00 -6.50
N SER A 130 -6.29 1.73 -6.11
CA SER A 130 -6.56 0.58 -6.99
C SER A 130 -7.76 -0.23 -6.50
N ARG A 131 -8.37 -1.01 -7.40
CA ARG A 131 -9.33 -2.04 -6.99
C ARG A 131 -8.58 -3.25 -6.43
N GLN A 132 -9.24 -4.02 -5.57
CA GLN A 132 -8.68 -5.26 -5.07
C GLN A 132 -8.38 -6.25 -6.19
N SER A 133 -9.29 -6.43 -7.15
CA SER A 133 -9.10 -7.30 -8.32
C SER A 133 -7.89 -6.94 -9.20
N ASP A 134 -7.37 -5.72 -9.08
CA ASP A 134 -6.24 -5.25 -9.87
C ASP A 134 -4.89 -5.60 -9.24
N VAL A 135 -4.78 -5.61 -7.90
CA VAL A 135 -3.49 -5.71 -7.20
C VAL A 135 -3.41 -6.72 -6.06
N LEU A 136 -4.55 -7.13 -5.50
CA LEU A 136 -4.67 -8.04 -4.36
C LEU A 136 -5.65 -9.21 -4.63
N TRP A 137 -5.83 -9.60 -5.89
CA TRP A 137 -6.82 -10.62 -6.30
C TRP A 137 -6.56 -12.01 -5.72
N ALA A 138 -5.35 -12.29 -5.25
CA ALA A 138 -5.00 -13.56 -4.61
C ALA A 138 -5.27 -13.57 -3.09
N LEU A 139 -5.66 -12.43 -2.51
CA LEU A 139 -6.03 -12.32 -1.09
C LEU A 139 -7.55 -12.40 -0.92
N PRO A 140 -8.04 -12.82 0.27
CA PRO A 140 -9.46 -12.80 0.57
C PRO A 140 -10.10 -11.42 0.33
N PRO A 141 -11.39 -11.35 -0.06
CA PRO A 141 -12.09 -10.09 -0.24
C PRO A 141 -11.95 -9.17 0.98
N ILE A 142 -11.64 -7.89 0.75
CA ILE A 142 -11.56 -6.88 1.80
C ILE A 142 -12.98 -6.70 2.38
N PRO A 143 -13.23 -7.12 3.63
CA PRO A 143 -14.57 -7.14 4.17
C PRO A 143 -14.97 -5.72 4.64
N ARG A 144 -16.27 -5.40 4.59
CA ARG A 144 -16.77 -4.04 4.91
C ARG A 144 -16.45 -3.61 6.34
N GLU A 145 -16.26 -4.56 7.23
CA GLU A 145 -15.86 -4.39 8.63
C GLU A 145 -14.51 -3.68 8.75
N PHE A 146 -13.64 -3.72 7.73
CA PHE A 146 -12.36 -3.01 7.74
C PHE A 146 -12.54 -1.48 7.82
N ALA A 147 -13.71 -0.95 7.44
CA ALA A 147 -14.06 0.46 7.66
C ALA A 147 -14.20 0.81 9.16
N LYS A 148 -14.32 -0.19 10.04
CA LYS A 148 -14.43 -0.03 11.50
C LYS A 148 -13.32 -0.81 12.20
N PRO A 149 -12.04 -0.39 12.08
CA PRO A 149 -10.89 -1.20 12.46
C PRO A 149 -10.71 -1.37 13.98
N ARG A 150 -11.36 -0.54 14.81
CA ARG A 150 -11.18 -0.60 16.27
C ARG A 150 -11.89 -1.83 16.85
N GLY A 151 -11.13 -2.70 17.50
CA GLY A 151 -11.64 -3.95 18.08
C GLY A 151 -11.89 -5.04 17.04
N LEU A 152 -11.48 -4.82 15.79
CA LEU A 152 -11.57 -5.79 14.72
C LEU A 152 -10.47 -6.85 14.86
N THR A 153 -10.84 -8.12 14.73
CA THR A 153 -9.89 -9.21 14.49
C THR A 153 -9.68 -9.34 12.99
N LEU A 154 -8.45 -9.19 12.53
CA LEU A 154 -8.11 -9.29 11.11
C LEU A 154 -7.94 -10.77 10.71
N PRO A 155 -8.26 -11.12 9.45
CA PRO A 155 -7.79 -12.36 8.83
C PRO A 155 -6.26 -12.44 8.88
N ASP A 156 -5.73 -13.66 8.84
CA ASP A 156 -4.29 -13.92 8.98
C ASP A 156 -3.47 -13.24 7.88
N GLU A 157 -4.04 -12.96 6.71
CA GLU A 157 -3.39 -12.30 5.58
C GLU A 157 -3.13 -10.81 5.80
N TYR A 158 -3.73 -10.21 6.83
CA TYR A 158 -3.66 -8.78 7.11
C TYR A 158 -3.15 -8.50 8.53
N ILE A 159 -2.52 -7.35 8.71
CA ILE A 159 -2.09 -6.85 10.02
C ILE A 159 -2.38 -5.36 10.13
N PHE A 160 -2.46 -4.88 11.37
CA PHE A 160 -2.46 -3.46 11.65
C PHE A 160 -1.05 -2.90 11.62
N THR A 161 -0.91 -1.65 11.17
CA THR A 161 0.37 -0.92 11.18
C THR A 161 0.93 -0.69 12.58
N TYR A 162 0.17 -0.92 13.66
CA TYR A 162 0.64 -0.86 15.04
C TYR A 162 1.03 -2.24 15.63
N ASP A 163 0.96 -3.32 14.86
CA ASP A 163 1.30 -4.67 15.34
C ASP A 163 2.80 -4.82 15.57
N LYS A 164 3.22 -4.70 16.84
CA LYS A 164 4.62 -4.81 17.27
C LYS A 164 5.20 -6.22 17.14
N SER A 165 4.36 -7.25 16.99
CA SER A 165 4.81 -8.63 16.85
C SER A 165 5.18 -8.97 15.40
N ALA A 166 4.54 -8.30 14.44
CA ALA A 166 4.73 -8.52 13.00
C ALA A 166 5.61 -7.45 12.32
N LEU A 167 5.78 -6.28 12.96
CA LEU A 167 6.52 -5.14 12.40
C LEU A 167 7.76 -4.80 13.23
N PRO A 168 8.84 -4.33 12.57
CA PRO A 168 10.06 -3.93 13.26
C PRO A 168 9.79 -2.71 14.14
N ALA A 169 10.65 -2.50 15.14
CA ALA A 169 10.60 -1.31 15.96
C ALA A 169 10.81 -0.05 15.10
N PRO A 170 10.05 1.04 15.35
CA PRO A 170 10.27 2.28 14.65
C PRO A 170 11.65 2.84 14.98
N VAL A 171 12.41 3.17 13.93
CA VAL A 171 13.76 3.71 14.07
C VAL A 171 13.66 5.23 14.17
N HIS A 172 14.15 5.79 15.27
CA HIS A 172 13.94 7.19 15.68
C HIS A 172 14.43 8.27 14.69
N SER A 173 15.16 7.91 13.64
CA SER A 173 15.65 8.82 12.60
C SER A 173 15.11 8.53 11.19
N SER A 174 14.25 7.51 11.05
CA SER A 174 13.86 7.00 9.75
C SER A 174 12.48 6.32 9.81
N SER A 175 11.47 6.96 9.21
CA SER A 175 10.16 6.37 8.85
C SER A 175 10.28 4.88 8.49
N GLY A 176 9.64 4.07 9.33
CA GLY A 176 9.43 2.64 9.15
C GLY A 176 9.12 1.94 10.47
N GLY A 177 8.61 0.71 10.41
CA GLY A 177 8.18 -0.05 11.60
C GLY A 177 6.76 0.22 12.08
N TRP A 178 6.44 -0.29 13.27
CA TRP A 178 5.10 -0.14 13.85
C TRP A 178 4.77 1.32 14.19
N GLN A 179 3.50 1.69 14.05
CA GLN A 179 2.94 3.00 14.39
C GLN A 179 2.36 3.02 15.81
N SER A 180 2.25 4.22 16.40
CA SER A 180 1.51 4.42 17.66
C SER A 180 0.04 4.03 17.49
N GLN A 181 -0.54 3.39 18.51
CA GLN A 181 -1.99 3.09 18.57
C GLN A 181 -2.86 4.35 18.73
N GLU A 182 -2.26 5.49 19.04
CA GLU A 182 -2.94 6.80 19.09
C GLU A 182 -3.30 7.32 17.69
N ILE A 183 -2.61 6.82 16.66
CA ILE A 183 -2.86 7.13 15.25
C ILE A 183 -4.01 6.25 14.75
N HIS A 184 -4.85 6.77 13.84
CA HIS A 184 -5.97 5.98 13.31
C HIS A 184 -5.47 4.70 12.62
N PRO A 185 -6.03 3.52 12.94
CA PRO A 185 -5.52 2.24 12.46
C PRO A 185 -5.47 2.16 10.93
N VAL A 186 -4.34 1.68 10.41
CA VAL A 186 -4.17 1.35 9.01
C VAL A 186 -3.93 -0.16 8.90
N ILE A 187 -4.57 -0.79 7.91
CA ILE A 187 -4.43 -2.22 7.64
C ILE A 187 -3.49 -2.37 6.44
N ILE A 188 -2.55 -3.31 6.51
CA ILE A 188 -1.66 -3.70 5.42
C ILE A 188 -1.69 -5.23 5.26
N PRO A 189 -1.42 -5.77 4.06
CA PRO A 189 -1.20 -7.21 3.91
C PRO A 189 0.03 -7.62 4.70
N ARG A 190 0.02 -8.82 5.28
CA ARG A 190 1.21 -9.44 5.87
C ARG A 190 2.34 -9.50 4.85
N PHE A 191 3.56 -9.53 5.36
CA PHE A 191 4.74 -9.39 4.52
C PHE A 191 4.82 -10.44 3.40
N HIS A 192 4.61 -11.72 3.71
CA HIS A 192 4.62 -12.79 2.70
C HIS A 192 3.50 -12.63 1.67
N CYS A 193 2.28 -12.30 2.11
CA CYS A 193 1.14 -11.97 1.24
C CYS A 193 1.44 -10.78 0.32
N TYR A 194 2.11 -9.76 0.85
CA TYR A 194 2.52 -8.58 0.09
C TYR A 194 3.50 -8.95 -1.02
N VAL A 195 4.57 -9.69 -0.68
CA VAL A 195 5.60 -10.11 -1.64
C VAL A 195 4.98 -10.97 -2.75
N GLU A 196 4.14 -11.94 -2.40
CA GLU A 196 3.43 -12.75 -3.40
C GLU A 196 2.55 -11.90 -4.31
N SER A 197 1.80 -10.96 -3.73
CA SER A 197 0.91 -10.08 -4.50
C SER A 197 1.72 -9.20 -5.47
N VAL A 198 2.88 -8.67 -5.06
CA VAL A 198 3.79 -7.94 -5.96
C VAL A 198 4.30 -8.84 -7.10
N MET A 199 4.71 -10.07 -6.80
CA MET A 199 5.17 -11.02 -7.82
C MET A 199 4.09 -11.35 -8.84
N ARG A 200 2.85 -11.50 -8.36
CA ARG A 200 1.67 -11.75 -9.20
C ARG A 200 1.33 -10.54 -10.08
N VAL A 201 1.31 -9.33 -9.51
CA VAL A 201 1.15 -8.06 -10.25
C VAL A 201 2.19 -7.96 -11.34
N LEU A 202 3.46 -8.19 -11.01
CA LEU A 202 4.55 -8.15 -11.96
C LEU A 202 4.31 -9.06 -13.16
N ALA A 203 4.07 -10.34 -12.90
CA ALA A 203 3.89 -11.31 -13.95
C ALA A 203 2.65 -11.05 -14.83
N ARG A 204 1.53 -10.62 -14.23
CA ARG A 204 0.34 -10.16 -14.99
C ARG A 204 0.69 -9.02 -15.94
N HIS A 205 1.63 -8.18 -15.53
CA HIS A 205 1.96 -6.93 -16.17
C HIS A 205 3.34 -6.94 -16.88
N MET A 206 3.95 -8.09 -17.18
CA MET A 206 5.23 -8.11 -17.92
C MET A 206 5.14 -7.83 -19.43
N GLY A 207 4.09 -7.11 -19.85
CA GLY A 207 4.15 -6.24 -21.03
C GLY A 207 4.57 -4.79 -20.73
N PHE A 208 4.78 -4.41 -19.45
CA PHE A 208 5.11 -3.05 -19.05
C PHE A 208 6.63 -2.79 -19.04
N GLN A 209 7.05 -1.75 -19.77
CA GLN A 209 8.42 -1.22 -19.79
C GLN A 209 8.83 -0.47 -18.49
N SER A 210 7.99 -0.47 -17.46
CA SER A 210 8.21 0.29 -16.23
C SER A 210 9.10 -0.49 -15.25
N SER A 211 10.33 0.00 -15.08
CA SER A 211 11.39 -0.55 -14.24
C SER A 211 11.11 -0.53 -12.73
N SER A 212 10.07 0.17 -12.26
CA SER A 212 9.83 0.40 -10.82
C SER A 212 9.27 -0.81 -10.07
N HIS A 213 8.39 -1.61 -10.70
CA HIS A 213 7.83 -2.80 -10.06
C HIS A 213 8.84 -3.96 -10.05
N ALA A 214 9.65 -4.09 -11.12
CA ALA A 214 10.69 -5.10 -11.20
C ALA A 214 11.77 -4.84 -10.13
N ALA A 215 12.27 -3.60 -10.05
CA ALA A 215 13.18 -3.17 -8.98
C ALA A 215 12.58 -3.40 -7.59
N LEU A 216 11.27 -3.18 -7.41
CA LEU A 216 10.57 -3.46 -6.17
C LEU A 216 10.60 -4.93 -5.78
N ALA A 217 10.39 -5.88 -6.71
CA ALA A 217 10.52 -7.29 -6.39
C ALA A 217 11.94 -7.71 -5.99
N PHE A 218 12.98 -7.13 -6.61
CA PHE A 218 14.37 -7.41 -6.22
C PHE A 218 14.71 -6.83 -4.85
N GLU A 219 14.27 -5.60 -4.58
CA GLU A 219 14.48 -4.94 -3.29
C GLU A 219 13.72 -5.67 -2.17
N LEU A 220 12.48 -6.09 -2.43
CA LEU A 220 11.71 -6.96 -1.54
C LEU A 220 12.41 -8.28 -1.30
N SER A 221 13.05 -8.84 -2.33
CA SER A 221 13.75 -10.13 -2.23
C SER A 221 15.02 -10.04 -1.38
N ALA A 222 15.80 -8.98 -1.57
CA ALA A 222 17.00 -8.72 -0.77
C ALA A 222 16.65 -8.39 0.69
N HIS A 223 15.72 -7.47 0.94
CA HIS A 223 15.41 -7.02 2.30
C HIS A 223 14.66 -8.04 3.14
N ALA A 224 13.81 -8.88 2.53
CA ALA A 224 13.11 -9.94 3.23
C ALA A 224 14.08 -10.94 3.90
N LEU A 225 15.22 -11.24 3.26
CA LEU A 225 16.29 -12.08 3.81
C LEU A 225 17.11 -11.35 4.86
N ASP A 226 17.50 -10.10 4.60
CA ASP A 226 18.28 -9.28 5.53
C ASP A 226 17.55 -8.99 6.84
N LEU A 227 16.22 -8.87 6.79
CA LEU A 227 15.37 -8.70 7.98
C LEU A 227 15.16 -10.00 8.76
N GLY A 228 15.72 -11.13 8.31
CA GLY A 228 15.58 -12.43 8.98
C GLY A 228 14.12 -12.85 9.14
N ARG A 229 13.22 -12.37 8.27
CA ARG A 229 11.79 -12.63 8.37
C ARG A 229 11.55 -14.10 8.03
N ASN A 230 11.47 -14.94 9.07
CA ASN A 230 11.08 -16.34 8.94
C ASN A 230 9.71 -16.50 8.25
N ASP A 231 8.88 -15.46 8.27
CA ASP A 231 7.59 -15.39 7.59
C ASP A 231 7.68 -15.59 6.07
N ALA A 232 8.84 -15.36 5.44
CA ALA A 232 9.02 -15.71 4.03
C ALA A 232 8.80 -17.21 3.77
N LYS A 233 9.05 -18.08 4.76
CA LYS A 233 8.76 -19.52 4.68
C LYS A 233 7.27 -19.84 4.67
N LEU A 234 6.42 -18.86 4.99
CA LEU A 234 4.97 -18.96 4.90
C LEU A 234 4.46 -18.64 3.49
N MET A 235 5.32 -18.16 2.59
CA MET A 235 4.97 -18.01 1.19
C MET A 235 4.64 -19.38 0.57
N ASN A 236 3.79 -19.37 -0.46
CA ASN A 236 3.61 -20.52 -1.32
C ASN A 236 4.99 -21.04 -1.78
N PRO A 237 5.26 -22.35 -1.71
CA PRO A 237 6.57 -22.91 -2.04
C PRO A 237 7.11 -22.48 -3.40
N VAL A 238 6.23 -22.31 -4.39
CA VAL A 238 6.61 -21.87 -5.74
C VAL A 238 7.13 -20.43 -5.72
N PHE A 239 6.44 -19.51 -5.04
CA PHE A 239 6.92 -18.13 -4.90
C PHE A 239 8.14 -18.06 -4.00
N TYR A 240 8.23 -18.90 -2.97
CA TYR A 240 9.40 -18.98 -2.10
C TYR A 240 10.65 -19.42 -2.89
N ASP A 241 10.54 -20.45 -3.73
CA ASP A 241 11.65 -20.92 -4.56
C ASP A 241 12.08 -19.86 -5.58
N LEU A 242 11.12 -19.19 -6.22
CA LEU A 242 11.39 -18.09 -7.14
C LEU A 242 12.05 -16.90 -6.43
N TRP A 243 11.60 -16.59 -5.21
CA TRP A 243 12.16 -15.55 -4.36
C TRP A 243 13.62 -15.87 -3.97
N VAL A 244 13.90 -17.10 -3.54
CA VAL A 244 15.27 -17.56 -3.25
C VAL A 244 16.16 -17.53 -4.50
N LYS A 245 15.64 -17.93 -5.66
CA LYS A 245 16.36 -17.86 -6.94
C LYS A 245 16.65 -16.40 -7.34
N ALA A 246 15.67 -15.50 -7.20
CA ALA A 246 15.81 -14.07 -7.48
C ALA A 246 16.91 -13.42 -6.64
N TYR A 247 16.98 -13.77 -5.36
CA TYR A 247 18.04 -13.30 -4.48
C TYR A 247 19.45 -13.73 -4.93
N ARG A 248 19.61 -14.98 -5.40
CA ARG A 248 20.92 -15.52 -5.79
C ARG A 248 21.49 -14.93 -7.10
N ILE A 249 20.70 -14.14 -7.83
CA ILE A 249 21.09 -13.58 -9.14
C ILE A 249 21.58 -12.13 -9.01
N GLU A 250 22.31 -11.79 -7.92
CA GLU A 250 22.93 -10.48 -7.71
C GLU A 250 23.49 -9.86 -9.00
N GLY A 251 22.79 -8.84 -9.52
CA GLY A 251 23.25 -8.01 -10.64
C GLY A 251 23.28 -8.64 -12.04
N ARG A 252 22.55 -9.73 -12.34
CA ARG A 252 22.46 -10.26 -13.73
C ARG A 252 21.02 -10.31 -14.26
N ASP A 253 20.94 -10.42 -15.59
CA ASP A 253 19.70 -10.54 -16.39
C ASP A 253 18.69 -11.52 -15.77
N LEU A 254 17.50 -10.99 -15.49
CA LEU A 254 16.43 -11.63 -14.73
C LEU A 254 15.38 -12.25 -15.65
N LEU A 255 15.56 -12.11 -16.96
CA LEU A 255 14.74 -12.75 -18.01
C LEU A 255 14.50 -14.25 -17.79
N PRO A 256 15.48 -15.05 -17.31
CA PRO A 256 15.25 -16.47 -17.03
C PRO A 256 14.30 -16.70 -15.84
N LEU A 257 14.44 -15.91 -14.77
CA LEU A 257 13.52 -15.93 -13.62
C LEU A 257 12.11 -15.46 -13.99
N TYR A 258 12.02 -14.51 -14.92
CA TYR A 258 10.74 -14.03 -15.45
C TYR A 258 9.98 -15.12 -16.21
N HIS A 259 10.67 -15.92 -17.00
CA HIS A 259 10.06 -17.08 -17.67
C HIS A 259 9.60 -18.11 -16.64
N GLU A 260 10.43 -18.44 -15.64
CA GLU A 260 10.04 -19.36 -14.56
C GLU A 260 8.86 -18.84 -13.73
N LEU A 261 8.81 -17.54 -13.42
CA LEU A 261 7.69 -16.89 -12.72
C LEU A 261 6.39 -16.96 -13.56
N THR A 262 6.50 -16.73 -14.87
CA THR A 262 5.35 -16.80 -15.79
C THR A 262 4.83 -18.23 -15.93
N VAL A 263 5.72 -19.24 -15.97
CA VAL A 263 5.35 -20.67 -16.02
C VAL A 263 4.73 -21.12 -14.70
N ALA A 264 5.34 -20.77 -13.56
CA ALA A 264 4.81 -21.01 -12.23
C ALA A 264 3.41 -20.41 -12.05
N LEU A 265 3.20 -19.21 -12.61
CA LEU A 265 1.90 -18.58 -12.63
C LEU A 265 0.98 -19.21 -13.65
N GLY A 266 1.44 -19.68 -14.81
CA GLY A 266 0.64 -20.39 -15.83
C GLY A 266 0.03 -21.71 -15.34
N GLU A 267 0.66 -22.39 -14.36
CA GLU A 267 0.05 -23.52 -13.65
C GLU A 267 -1.06 -23.08 -12.67
N VAL A 268 -1.07 -21.81 -12.25
CA VAL A 268 -2.09 -21.18 -11.39
C VAL A 268 -3.08 -20.32 -12.20
N TRP A 269 -2.72 -19.95 -13.44
CA TRP A 269 -3.36 -18.98 -14.31
C TRP A 269 -3.92 -19.70 -15.54
N ASP A 270 -5.00 -20.45 -15.32
CA ASP A 270 -5.87 -20.82 -16.42
C ASP A 270 -6.76 -19.62 -16.73
N LEU A 271 -6.51 -18.93 -17.85
CA LEU A 271 -7.35 -17.83 -18.36
C LEU A 271 -8.81 -18.25 -18.59
N ASN A 272 -9.11 -19.55 -18.59
CA ASN A 272 -10.45 -20.11 -18.77
C ASN A 272 -11.08 -20.62 -17.47
N ARG A 273 -10.43 -20.46 -16.30
CA ARG A 273 -11.08 -20.78 -15.02
C ARG A 273 -12.12 -19.70 -14.68
N PRO A 274 -13.41 -20.05 -14.60
CA PRO A 274 -14.49 -19.08 -14.37
C PRO A 274 -14.58 -18.57 -12.93
N ASP A 275 -13.72 -19.05 -12.02
CA ASP A 275 -13.79 -18.78 -10.58
C ASP A 275 -12.65 -17.86 -10.08
N PHE A 276 -11.99 -17.12 -10.98
CA PHE A 276 -11.02 -16.06 -10.65
C PHE A 276 -11.34 -14.76 -11.38
#